data_AF-X0X8U0-F1
#
_entry.id   AF-X0X8U0-F1
#
_cell.length_a   1.000
_cell.length_b   1.000
_cell.length_c   1.000
_cell.angle_alpha   90.00
_cell.angle_beta   90.00
_cell.angle_gamma   90.00
#
_symmetry.space_group_name_H-M   'P 1'
#
loop_
_entity.id
_entity.type
_entity.pdbx_description
1 polymer ?
#
loop_
_entity_poly.entity_id
_entity_poly.type
_entity_poly.pdbx_seq_one_letter_code
_entity_poly.pdbx_strand_id
1 'polypeptide(L)'
;MYATATSFRQALEERLRRLSLESNTSLSRLRKLVAFDRLLARMVADDLGLWILKGGYALEMRLGDRARTTKDVDAAVRVPLGKAPDLLAAAASARLDDWFEFEVGRPDQAATGAPEGGLRFPIRCLLDGRLFESFHLDVGSGDP
;
A
#
# COMPACT_ATOMS: atom_id res chain seq x y z
N MET A 1 5.52 7.90 21.97
CA MET A 1 4.69 8.50 20.91
C MET A 1 5.37 9.81 20.53
N TYR A 2 5.51 10.13 19.23
CA TYR A 2 6.17 11.36 18.78
C TYR A 2 5.21 12.54 18.88
N ALA A 3 5.71 13.72 19.29
CA ALA A 3 4.88 14.90 19.49
C ALA A 3 4.48 15.60 18.18
N THR A 4 5.21 15.37 17.08
CA THR A 4 4.95 16.01 15.78
C THR A 4 5.18 15.04 14.62
N ALA A 5 4.45 15.23 13.51
CA ALA A 5 4.66 14.50 12.26
C ALA A 5 6.12 14.61 11.76
N THR A 6 6.73 15.79 11.87
CA THR A 6 8.13 16.03 11.49
C THR A 6 9.09 15.17 12.30
N SER A 7 8.92 15.09 13.63
CA SER A 7 9.80 14.28 14.49
C SER A 7 9.64 12.77 14.22
N PHE A 8 8.40 12.31 13.99
CA PHE A 8 8.13 10.94 13.56
C PHE A 8 8.82 10.63 12.23
N ARG A 9 8.66 11.50 11.23
CA ARG A 9 9.26 11.34 9.90
C ARG A 9 10.78 11.23 9.99
N GLN A 10 11.44 12.14 10.73
CA GLN A 10 12.89 12.11 10.90
C GLN A 10 13.36 10.80 11.52
N ALA A 11 12.71 10.35 12.60
CA ALA A 11 13.08 9.13 13.29
C ALA A 11 12.82 7.86 12.44
N LEU A 12 11.71 7.84 11.68
CA LEU A 12 11.43 6.77 10.73
C LEU A 12 12.53 6.70 9.66
N GLU A 13 12.85 7.82 9.02
CA GLU A 13 13.88 7.91 7.97
C GLU A 13 15.25 7.45 8.48
N GLU A 14 15.64 7.88 9.69
CA GLU A 14 16.89 7.45 10.31
C GLU A 14 16.91 5.94 10.55
N ARG A 15 15.81 5.38 11.07
CA ARG A 15 15.68 3.94 11.29
C ARG A 15 15.76 3.16 9.99
N LEU A 16 15.08 3.59 8.93
CA LEU A 16 15.12 2.91 7.64
C LEU A 16 16.52 2.97 7.01
N ARG A 17 17.24 4.09 7.15
CA ARG A 17 18.64 4.21 6.71
C ARG A 17 19.54 3.25 7.45
N ARG A 18 19.39 3.15 8.77
CA ARG A 18 20.17 2.23 9.61
C ARG A 18 19.94 0.77 9.19
N LEU A 19 18.68 0.37 9.04
CA LEU A 19 18.31 -0.97 8.56
C LEU A 19 18.87 -1.24 7.16
N SER A 20 18.87 -0.24 6.27
CA SER A 20 19.45 -0.39 4.92
C SER A 20 20.96 -0.58 4.93
N LEU A 21 21.67 -0.09 5.95
CA LEU A 21 23.12 -0.28 6.11
C LEU A 21 23.46 -1.61 6.80
N GLU A 22 22.61 -2.04 7.73
CA GLU A 22 22.78 -3.29 8.49
C GLU A 22 22.35 -4.53 7.69
N SER A 23 21.46 -4.35 6.70
CA SER A 23 20.99 -5.40 5.80
C SER A 23 21.45 -5.14 4.37
N ASN A 24 21.36 -6.14 3.49
CA ASN A 24 21.58 -5.96 2.05
C ASN A 24 20.33 -5.45 1.30
N THR A 25 19.42 -4.76 2.02
CA THR A 25 18.13 -4.29 1.51
C THR A 25 18.22 -2.79 1.20
N SER A 26 17.77 -2.37 0.02
CA SER A 26 17.80 -0.96 -0.35
C SER A 26 16.83 -0.12 0.49
N LEU A 27 17.22 1.12 0.80
CA LEU A 27 16.35 2.09 1.49
C LEU A 27 15.00 2.28 0.77
N SER A 28 15.01 2.32 -0.57
CA SER A 28 13.80 2.41 -1.39
C SER A 28 12.84 1.24 -1.17
N ARG A 29 13.37 0.02 -1.02
CA ARG A 29 12.56 -1.16 -0.73
C ARG A 29 11.94 -1.05 0.65
N LEU A 30 12.72 -0.67 1.66
CA LEU A 30 12.21 -0.51 3.03
C LEU A 30 11.11 0.56 3.12
N ARG A 31 11.27 1.70 2.44
CA ARG A 31 10.22 2.74 2.36
C ARG A 31 8.95 2.21 1.71
N LYS A 32 9.07 1.47 0.60
CA LYS A 32 7.90 0.86 -0.06
C LYS A 32 7.16 -0.10 0.85
N LEU A 33 7.87 -0.98 1.57
CA LEU A 33 7.25 -1.90 2.52
C LEU A 33 6.44 -1.14 3.58
N VAL A 34 7.01 -0.07 4.15
CA VAL A 34 6.28 0.78 5.10
C VAL A 34 5.03 1.38 4.45
N ALA A 35 5.15 1.94 3.24
CA ALA A 35 4.02 2.55 2.56
C ALA A 35 2.91 1.53 2.23
N PHE A 36 3.28 0.32 1.81
CA PHE A 36 2.34 -0.78 1.54
C PHE A 36 1.62 -1.20 2.82
N ASP A 37 2.37 -1.45 3.90
CA ASP A 37 1.79 -1.81 5.20
C ASP A 37 0.82 -0.76 5.71
N ARG A 38 1.15 0.53 5.54
CA ARG A 38 0.29 1.62 6.01
C ARG A 38 -0.97 1.80 5.15
N LEU A 39 -0.90 1.54 3.84
CA LEU A 39 -2.09 1.51 2.99
C LEU A 39 -2.98 0.31 3.35
N LEU A 40 -2.39 -0.88 3.51
CA LEU A 40 -3.14 -2.09 3.82
C LEU A 40 -3.82 -2.01 5.18
N ALA A 41 -3.13 -1.43 6.18
CA ALA A 41 -3.75 -1.16 7.48
C ALA A 41 -5.02 -0.32 7.35
N ARG A 42 -5.06 0.65 6.43
CA ARG A 42 -6.25 1.47 6.14
C ARG A 42 -7.32 0.70 5.38
N MET A 43 -6.91 -0.11 4.40
CA MET A 43 -7.82 -0.97 3.64
C MET A 43 -8.55 -1.97 4.52
N VAL A 44 -7.95 -2.43 5.63
CA VAL A 44 -8.54 -3.42 6.55
C VAL A 44 -9.12 -2.84 7.84
N ALA A 45 -8.92 -1.55 8.12
CA ALA A 45 -9.31 -0.93 9.39
C ALA A 45 -10.83 -1.05 9.67
N ASP A 46 -11.63 -0.87 8.62
CA ASP A 46 -13.10 -0.97 8.66
C ASP A 46 -13.61 -1.93 7.56
N ASP A 47 -12.77 -2.87 7.12
CA ASP A 47 -13.14 -3.79 6.05
C ASP A 47 -14.08 -4.88 6.55
N LEU A 48 -15.21 -5.03 5.87
CA LEU A 48 -16.14 -6.14 6.07
C LEU A 48 -15.68 -7.42 5.35
N GLY A 49 -14.36 -7.59 5.18
CA GLY A 49 -13.75 -8.67 4.41
C GLY A 49 -13.92 -8.53 2.89
N LEU A 50 -14.09 -7.31 2.38
CA LEU A 50 -14.25 -7.00 0.97
C LEU A 50 -12.94 -7.08 0.20
N TRP A 51 -11.82 -6.76 0.85
CA TRP A 51 -10.50 -6.77 0.23
C TRP A 51 -9.76 -8.09 0.46
N ILE A 52 -9.15 -8.61 -0.60
CA ILE A 52 -8.30 -9.79 -0.57
C ILE A 52 -6.92 -9.38 -1.07
N LEU A 53 -5.91 -9.43 -0.21
CA LEU A 53 -4.52 -9.22 -0.63
C LEU A 53 -4.04 -10.41 -1.47
N LYS A 54 -3.50 -10.12 -2.65
CA LYS A 54 -2.99 -11.09 -3.64
C LYS A 54 -1.51 -10.80 -3.95
N GLY A 55 -0.96 -11.59 -4.87
CA GLY A 55 0.32 -11.30 -5.52
C GLY A 55 1.57 -11.50 -4.66
N GLY A 56 2.68 -10.91 -5.14
CA GLY A 56 4.01 -11.10 -4.56
C GLY A 56 4.13 -10.54 -3.13
N TYR A 57 3.39 -9.48 -2.81
CA TYR A 57 3.38 -8.90 -1.47
C TYR A 57 2.72 -9.82 -0.44
N ALA A 58 1.61 -10.47 -0.79
CA ALA A 58 0.98 -11.46 0.09
C ALA A 58 1.94 -12.63 0.41
N LEU A 59 2.75 -13.04 -0.56
CA LEU A 59 3.77 -14.07 -0.35
C LEU A 59 4.96 -13.55 0.47
N GLU A 60 5.39 -12.31 0.26
CA GLU A 60 6.44 -11.66 1.05
C GLU A 60 6.05 -11.56 2.53
N MET A 61 4.81 -11.18 2.83
CA MET A 61 4.29 -11.20 4.22
C MET A 61 4.27 -12.61 4.84
N ARG A 62 4.12 -13.66 4.01
CA ARG A 62 4.08 -15.07 4.48
C ARG A 62 5.47 -15.72 4.56
N LEU A 63 6.41 -15.34 3.70
CA LEU A 63 7.70 -16.02 3.49
C LEU A 63 8.92 -15.19 3.92
N GLY A 64 8.73 -13.92 4.30
CA GLY A 64 9.80 -13.01 4.73
C GLY A 64 10.74 -12.59 3.59
N ASP A 65 12.01 -12.31 3.91
CA ASP A 65 13.05 -11.73 3.04
C ASP A 65 13.41 -12.51 1.76
N ARG A 66 12.73 -13.61 1.46
CA ARG A 66 13.01 -14.49 0.32
C ARG A 66 12.25 -14.13 -0.96
N ALA A 67 11.34 -13.16 -0.91
CA ALA A 67 10.55 -12.74 -2.07
C ALA A 67 11.21 -11.57 -2.84
N ARG A 68 11.09 -11.59 -4.18
CA ARG A 68 11.46 -10.45 -5.04
C ARG A 68 10.66 -9.22 -4.62
N THR A 69 11.29 -8.04 -4.70
CA THR A 69 10.62 -6.75 -4.45
C THR A 69 9.47 -6.54 -5.40
N THR A 70 8.26 -6.61 -4.88
CA THR A 70 7.07 -6.23 -5.63
C THR A 70 7.05 -4.71 -5.82
N LYS A 71 6.85 -4.29 -7.07
CA LYS A 71 6.75 -2.86 -7.41
C LYS A 71 5.38 -2.29 -7.08
N ASP A 72 4.38 -3.16 -7.07
CA ASP A 72 2.97 -2.87 -7.00
C ASP A 72 2.33 -3.75 -5.90
N VAL A 73 1.19 -3.31 -5.37
CA VAL A 73 0.36 -4.10 -4.47
C VAL A 73 -0.75 -4.71 -5.31
N ASP A 74 -0.98 -6.01 -5.18
CA ASP A 74 -2.09 -6.69 -5.86
C ASP A 74 -3.20 -6.97 -4.85
N ALA A 75 -4.42 -6.57 -5.16
CA ALA A 75 -5.60 -6.88 -4.38
C ALA A 75 -6.74 -7.36 -5.26
N ALA A 76 -7.72 -8.00 -4.64
CA ALA A 76 -9.02 -8.23 -5.25
C ALA A 76 -10.13 -7.74 -4.35
N VAL A 77 -11.26 -7.41 -4.96
CA VAL A 77 -12.45 -6.94 -4.25
C VAL A 77 -13.61 -7.92 -4.45
N ARG A 78 -14.34 -8.24 -3.38
CA ARG A 78 -15.50 -9.16 -3.39
C ARG A 78 -16.81 -8.52 -3.86
N VAL A 79 -16.77 -7.28 -4.30
CA VAL A 79 -17.90 -6.56 -4.88
C VAL A 79 -17.61 -6.23 -6.34
N PRO A 80 -18.58 -5.79 -7.15
CA PRO A 80 -18.31 -5.41 -8.54
C PRO A 80 -17.14 -4.43 -8.65
N LEU A 81 -16.22 -4.68 -9.59
CA LEU A 81 -14.96 -3.94 -9.72
C LEU A 81 -15.17 -2.42 -9.84
N GLY A 82 -16.29 -1.99 -10.43
CA GLY A 82 -16.66 -0.57 -10.53
C GLY A 82 -16.87 0.15 -9.19
N LYS A 83 -17.03 -0.57 -8.07
CA LYS A 83 -17.10 0.01 -6.72
C LYS A 83 -15.73 0.20 -6.08
N ALA A 84 -14.67 -0.38 -6.63
CA ALA A 84 -13.32 -0.31 -6.07
C ALA A 84 -12.80 1.13 -5.90
N PRO A 85 -13.02 2.08 -6.83
CA PRO A 85 -12.56 3.46 -6.66
C PRO A 85 -13.12 4.12 -5.38
N ASP A 86 -14.42 4.02 -5.16
CA ASP A 86 -15.08 4.64 -4.00
C ASP A 86 -14.65 3.97 -2.69
N LEU A 87 -14.57 2.64 -2.68
CA LEU A 87 -14.11 1.88 -1.52
C LEU A 87 -12.65 2.20 -1.17
N LEU A 88 -11.78 2.31 -2.18
CA LEU A 88 -10.37 2.62 -1.97
C LEU A 88 -10.18 4.07 -1.50
N ALA A 89 -10.93 5.02 -2.05
CA ALA A 89 -10.91 6.41 -1.59
C ALA A 89 -11.38 6.52 -0.12
N ALA A 90 -12.45 5.81 0.23
CA ALA A 90 -12.94 5.75 1.62
C ALA A 90 -11.87 5.16 2.56
N ALA A 91 -11.30 4.00 2.20
CA ALA A 91 -10.23 3.37 2.98
C ALA A 91 -9.01 4.29 3.15
N ALA A 92 -8.52 4.90 2.07
CA ALA A 92 -7.36 5.80 2.11
C ALA A 92 -7.56 7.01 3.04
N SER A 93 -8.81 7.44 3.25
CA SER A 93 -9.17 8.53 4.16
C SER A 93 -9.18 8.14 5.65
N ALA A 94 -9.08 6.85 5.97
CA ALA A 94 -9.04 6.36 7.34
C ALA A 94 -7.84 6.93 8.11
N ARG A 95 -8.11 7.46 9.31
CA ARG A 95 -7.11 8.04 10.21
C ARG A 95 -6.68 7.00 11.23
N LEU A 96 -5.41 6.60 11.19
CA LEU A 96 -4.82 5.59 12.08
C LEU A 96 -3.80 6.17 13.07
N ASP A 97 -3.79 7.49 13.27
CA ASP A 97 -2.84 8.22 14.14
C ASP A 97 -1.36 7.88 13.89
N ASP A 98 -1.01 7.53 12.64
CA ASP A 98 0.32 7.12 12.21
C ASP A 98 1.05 8.19 11.36
N TRP A 99 0.47 9.38 11.26
CA TRP A 99 0.94 10.54 10.48
C TRP A 99 0.98 10.35 8.96
N PHE A 100 0.58 9.19 8.46
CA PHE A 100 0.54 8.93 7.02
C PHE A 100 -0.75 9.44 6.39
N GLU A 101 -0.62 9.94 5.17
CA GLU A 101 -1.74 10.33 4.32
C GLU A 101 -1.60 9.63 2.97
N PHE A 102 -2.73 9.32 2.34
CA PHE A 102 -2.76 8.63 1.05
C PHE A 102 -3.64 9.37 0.06
N GLU A 103 -3.07 9.68 -1.09
CA GLU A 103 -3.80 10.21 -2.25
C GLU A 103 -3.96 9.07 -3.27
N VAL A 104 -5.22 8.78 -3.62
CA VAL A 104 -5.58 7.80 -4.65
C VAL A 104 -5.85 8.55 -5.94
N GLY A 105 -5.01 8.34 -6.95
CA GLY A 105 -5.23 8.95 -8.26
C GLY A 105 -6.26 8.18 -9.10
N ARG A 106 -6.61 8.77 -10.24
CA ARG A 106 -7.56 8.17 -11.19
C ARG A 106 -7.01 6.81 -11.69
N PRO A 107 -7.80 5.73 -11.66
CA PRO A 107 -7.35 4.45 -12.15
C PRO A 107 -7.26 4.39 -13.67
N ASP A 108 -6.26 3.65 -14.15
CA ASP A 108 -6.19 3.16 -15.52
C ASP A 108 -6.73 1.72 -15.60
N GLN A 109 -7.05 1.24 -16.80
CA GLN A 109 -7.34 -0.18 -17.00
C GLN A 109 -6.06 -1.00 -16.80
N ALA A 110 -6.09 -1.92 -15.84
CA ALA A 110 -5.05 -2.92 -15.68
C ALA A 110 -5.28 -4.06 -16.69
N ALA A 111 -4.23 -4.50 -17.35
CA ALA A 111 -4.25 -5.71 -18.17
C ALA A 111 -4.29 -6.94 -17.25
N THR A 112 -5.46 -7.26 -16.71
CA THR A 112 -5.69 -8.52 -16.01
C THR A 112 -6.28 -9.50 -17.02
N GLY A 113 -5.86 -10.76 -17.00
CA GLY A 113 -6.45 -11.81 -17.84
C GLY A 113 -7.88 -12.19 -17.46
N ALA A 114 -8.57 -11.38 -16.64
CA ALA A 114 -9.90 -11.64 -16.12
C ALA A 114 -10.98 -11.02 -17.05
N PRO A 115 -12.18 -11.63 -17.15
CA PRO A 115 -13.25 -11.14 -18.02
C PRO A 115 -13.71 -9.71 -17.70
N GLU A 116 -13.70 -9.33 -16.41
CA GLU A 116 -14.06 -7.98 -15.96
C GLU A 116 -12.88 -6.98 -16.01
N GLY A 117 -11.70 -7.44 -16.41
CA GLY A 117 -10.48 -6.63 -16.38
C GLY A 117 -10.02 -6.32 -14.94
N GLY A 118 -9.19 -5.29 -14.81
CA GLY A 118 -8.67 -4.80 -13.54
C GLY A 118 -8.47 -3.29 -13.57
N LEU A 119 -8.27 -2.72 -12.39
CA LEU A 119 -8.01 -1.29 -12.22
C LEU A 119 -6.63 -1.10 -11.61
N ARG A 120 -5.83 -0.23 -12.20
CA ARG A 120 -4.50 0.16 -11.69
C ARG A 120 -4.58 1.55 -11.11
N PHE A 121 -4.46 1.66 -9.79
CA PHE A 121 -4.53 2.94 -9.09
C PHE A 121 -3.13 3.47 -8.80
N PRO A 122 -2.76 4.68 -9.26
CA PRO A 122 -1.57 5.35 -8.79
C PRO A 122 -1.80 5.86 -7.35
N ILE A 123 -0.90 5.50 -6.45
CA ILE A 123 -0.95 5.86 -5.03
C ILE A 123 0.22 6.75 -4.66
N ARG A 124 -0.06 7.85 -3.96
CA ARG A 124 0.95 8.68 -3.31
C ARG A 124 0.79 8.56 -1.80
N CYS A 125 1.83 8.11 -1.14
CA CYS A 125 1.93 8.05 0.31
C CYS A 125 2.68 9.29 0.79
N LEU A 126 2.06 10.08 1.64
CA LEU A 126 2.64 11.28 2.24
C LEU A 126 2.91 11.07 3.71
N LEU A 127 3.93 11.74 4.20
CA LEU A 127 4.28 11.81 5.62
C LEU A 127 4.75 13.22 5.92
N ASP A 128 4.15 13.87 6.93
CA ASP A 128 4.45 15.27 7.29
C ASP A 128 4.27 16.22 6.07
N GLY A 129 3.20 16.00 5.31
CA GLY A 129 2.85 16.78 4.10
C GLY A 129 3.80 16.61 2.90
N ARG A 130 4.74 15.65 2.96
CA ARG A 130 5.74 15.40 1.92
C ARG A 130 5.56 14.03 1.31
N LEU A 131 5.85 13.89 0.02
CA LEU A 131 5.86 12.58 -0.63
C LEU A 131 6.88 11.67 0.07
N PHE A 132 6.37 10.60 0.67
CA PHE A 132 7.16 9.55 1.30
C PHE A 132 7.48 8.45 0.28
N GLU A 133 6.47 7.95 -0.43
CA GLU A 133 6.61 6.97 -1.51
C GLU A 133 5.47 7.05 -2.51
N SER A 134 5.71 6.49 -3.71
CA SER A 134 4.68 6.33 -4.74
C SER A 134 4.74 4.94 -5.39
N PHE A 135 3.58 4.37 -5.65
CA PHE A 135 3.44 3.01 -6.19
C PHE A 135 2.08 2.81 -6.85
N HIS A 136 1.81 1.62 -7.39
CA HIS A 136 0.49 1.27 -7.89
C HIS A 136 -0.16 0.18 -7.05
N LEU A 137 -1.48 0.26 -6.92
CA LEU A 137 -2.34 -0.81 -6.44
C LEU A 137 -3.13 -1.35 -7.63
N ASP A 138 -2.88 -2.61 -8.00
CA ASP A 138 -3.63 -3.34 -9.01
C ASP A 138 -4.79 -4.07 -8.32
N VAL A 139 -6.02 -3.79 -8.74
CA VAL A 139 -7.26 -4.36 -8.19
C VAL A 139 -7.97 -5.17 -9.27
N GLY A 140 -8.21 -6.45 -9.00
CA GLY A 140 -9.06 -7.32 -9.81
C GLY A 140 -10.37 -7.71 -9.11
N SER A 141 -11.23 -8.43 -9.83
CA SER A 141 -12.36 -9.11 -9.20
C SER A 141 -11.88 -10.25 -8.27
N GLY A 142 -12.58 -10.42 -7.15
CA GLY A 142 -12.45 -11.60 -6.30
C GLY A 142 -13.16 -12.78 -6.96
N ASP A 143 -12.55 -13.97 -6.91
CA ASP A 143 -13.29 -15.18 -7.30
C ASP A 143 -14.46 -15.38 -6.30
N PRO A 144 -15.65 -15.81 -6.78
CA PRO A 144 -16.83 -16.06 -5.94
C PRO A 144 -16.59 -17.02 -4.78
#